data_AF-A0A4Y2FY39-F1
#
_entry.id   AF-A0A4Y2FY39-F1
#
_cell.length_a   1.000
_cell.length_b   1.000
_cell.length_c   1.000
_cell.angle_alpha   90.00
_cell.angle_beta   90.00
_cell.angle_gamma   90.00
#
_symmetry.space_group_name_H-M   'P 1'
#
loop_
_entity.id
_entity.type
_entity.pdbx_description
1 polymer ?
#
loop_
_entity_poly.entity_id
_entity_poly.type
_entity_poly.pdbx_seq_one_letter_code
_entity_poly.pdbx_strand_id
1 'polypeptide(L)'
;MSSKKMKMDKCLKPLQKASVGTIVWGKLGSYQWWPGIIIKSSDCGQPEAKFGNLWLFWFGDHKISEISRKKIIGFTLNFLQIYVGISGKNLQKAVFEALEVLANRCSYHFENTEVLISWAKKGFQDSDEALILSTDMPTSVLKHLECLLKSSTKASESNDADSDSNSAVQVFNTNIPLRMVREGSLKIQEMCIACYENEIEIVDYHPLFDGGLCFQCKERLQENMFAYGNDGKNMCCSICGKPGSLILCDSKNCHRYDLNSYCPLAF
;
A
#
# COMPACT_ATOMS: atom_id res chain seq x y z
N MET A 1 -6.68 17.66 21.25
CA MET A 1 -7.08 16.63 20.25
C MET A 1 -7.65 15.36 20.91
N SER A 2 -8.59 15.43 21.87
CA SER A 2 -8.74 14.30 22.83
C SER A 2 -10.12 13.67 23.05
N SER A 3 -11.25 14.20 22.53
CA SER A 3 -12.58 13.66 22.94
C SER A 3 -13.41 13.02 21.83
N LYS A 4 -13.18 13.38 20.55
CA LYS A 4 -13.93 12.80 19.40
C LYS A 4 -13.37 11.44 18.97
N LYS A 5 -12.05 11.28 18.91
CA LYS A 5 -11.36 10.04 18.49
C LYS A 5 -11.68 8.87 19.44
N MET A 6 -11.73 9.14 20.74
CA MET A 6 -12.02 8.14 21.78
C MET A 6 -13.49 7.72 21.86
N LYS A 7 -14.43 8.54 21.36
CA LYS A 7 -15.86 8.18 21.26
C LYS A 7 -16.16 7.28 20.05
N MET A 8 -15.41 7.41 18.96
CA MET A 8 -15.67 6.67 17.72
C MET A 8 -15.30 5.19 17.83
N ASP A 9 -14.24 4.85 18.57
CA ASP A 9 -13.82 3.45 18.76
C ASP A 9 -14.79 2.61 19.61
N LYS A 10 -15.74 3.22 20.35
CA LYS A 10 -16.70 2.49 21.21
C LYS A 10 -17.92 1.90 20.50
N CYS A 11 -18.17 2.22 19.23
CA CYS A 11 -19.35 1.72 18.49
C CYS A 11 -19.00 0.79 17.32
N LEU A 12 -17.71 0.53 17.07
CA LEU A 12 -17.29 -0.35 15.97
C LEU A 12 -17.61 -1.81 16.30
N LYS A 13 -18.29 -2.47 15.37
CA LYS A 13 -18.70 -3.87 15.49
C LYS A 13 -17.52 -4.79 15.16
N PRO A 14 -17.20 -5.76 16.04
CA PRO A 14 -16.12 -6.71 15.77
C PRO A 14 -16.44 -7.58 14.57
N LEU A 15 -15.40 -8.08 13.91
CA LEU A 15 -15.55 -9.08 12.85
C LEU A 15 -15.91 -10.43 13.47
N GLN A 16 -17.02 -11.04 13.05
CA GLN A 16 -17.48 -12.32 13.58
C GLN A 16 -16.62 -13.50 13.11
N LYS A 17 -16.23 -13.51 11.83
CA LYS A 17 -15.40 -14.55 11.23
C LYS A 17 -14.33 -13.92 10.34
N ALA A 18 -13.07 -14.18 10.66
CA ALA A 18 -11.91 -13.72 9.91
C ALA A 18 -11.35 -14.87 9.08
N SER A 19 -11.85 -15.01 7.85
CA SER A 19 -11.40 -15.99 6.85
C SER A 19 -10.71 -15.30 5.67
N VAL A 20 -9.87 -16.05 4.96
CA VAL A 20 -9.31 -15.63 3.67
C VAL A 20 -10.44 -15.15 2.75
N GLY A 21 -10.21 -14.09 2.00
CA GLY A 21 -11.19 -13.45 1.12
C GLY A 21 -12.16 -12.49 1.82
N THR A 22 -12.19 -12.45 3.15
CA THR A 22 -13.04 -11.48 3.86
C THR A 22 -12.46 -10.07 3.73
N ILE A 23 -13.30 -9.11 3.31
CA ILE A 23 -12.95 -7.69 3.25
C ILE A 23 -13.15 -7.07 4.62
N VAL A 24 -12.15 -6.33 5.08
CA VAL A 24 -12.07 -5.79 6.44
C VAL A 24 -11.55 -4.36 6.42
N TRP A 25 -11.77 -3.65 7.52
CA TRP A 25 -10.94 -2.50 7.87
C TRP A 25 -9.80 -2.97 8.76
N GLY A 26 -8.57 -2.62 8.43
CA GLY A 26 -7.39 -2.85 9.25
C GLY A 26 -6.82 -1.54 9.82
N LYS A 27 -6.16 -1.63 10.98
CA LYS A 27 -5.53 -0.49 11.64
C LYS A 27 -4.05 -0.76 11.95
N LEU A 28 -3.16 0.02 11.35
CA LEU A 28 -1.74 0.04 11.68
C LEU A 28 -1.42 1.30 12.52
N GLY A 29 -0.77 1.11 13.66
CA GLY A 29 -0.32 2.22 14.52
C GLY A 29 -1.38 3.31 14.76
N SER A 30 -1.01 4.55 14.47
CA SER A 30 -1.85 5.75 14.60
C SER A 30 -2.61 6.14 13.32
N TYR A 31 -2.42 5.38 12.22
CA TYR A 31 -3.06 5.63 10.94
C TYR A 31 -4.59 5.47 11.01
N GLN A 32 -5.28 6.01 10.00
CA GLN A 32 -6.71 5.78 9.83
C GLN A 32 -7.01 4.30 9.55
N TRP A 33 -8.25 3.88 9.80
CA TRP A 33 -8.72 2.58 9.35
C TRP A 33 -8.63 2.52 7.82
N TRP A 34 -8.03 1.46 7.30
CA TRP A 34 -7.77 1.29 5.87
C TRP A 34 -8.42 -0.01 5.38
N PRO A 35 -9.00 -0.06 4.17
CA PRO A 35 -9.64 -1.27 3.68
C PRO A 35 -8.62 -2.28 3.18
N GLY A 36 -8.88 -3.56 3.43
CA GLY A 36 -8.07 -4.66 2.93
C GLY A 36 -8.85 -5.96 2.84
N ILE A 37 -8.22 -6.98 2.28
CA ILE A 37 -8.76 -8.33 2.15
C ILE A 37 -7.79 -9.34 2.75
N ILE A 38 -8.31 -10.29 3.52
CA ILE A 38 -7.49 -11.32 4.18
C ILE A 38 -6.99 -12.30 3.11
N ILE A 39 -5.70 -12.60 3.13
CA ILE A 39 -5.03 -13.50 2.16
C ILE A 39 -4.34 -14.66 2.88
N LYS A 40 -3.94 -15.71 2.16
CA LYS A 40 -3.05 -16.74 2.72
C LYS A 40 -1.60 -16.31 2.61
N SER A 41 -0.79 -16.76 3.58
CA SER A 41 0.68 -16.75 3.54
C SER A 41 1.24 -17.30 2.23
N SER A 42 0.71 -18.45 1.81
CA SER A 42 1.08 -19.14 0.57
C SER A 42 0.83 -18.33 -0.69
N ASP A 43 -0.15 -17.42 -0.68
CA ASP A 43 -0.51 -16.64 -1.87
C ASP A 43 0.48 -15.48 -2.07
N CYS A 44 1.20 -15.06 -1.03
CA CYS A 44 2.13 -13.94 -1.08
C CYS A 44 3.60 -14.31 -0.80
N GLY A 45 3.90 -15.61 -0.76
CA GLY A 45 5.27 -16.11 -0.55
C GLY A 45 5.81 -15.81 0.85
N GLN A 46 4.92 -15.61 1.82
CA GLN A 46 5.28 -15.29 3.18
C GLN A 46 5.19 -16.51 4.10
N PRO A 47 5.92 -16.53 5.23
CA PRO A 47 5.73 -17.55 6.24
C PRO A 47 4.34 -17.48 6.88
N GLU A 48 3.95 -18.55 7.56
CA GLU A 48 2.73 -18.58 8.35
C GLU A 48 2.67 -17.40 9.33
N ALA A 49 1.50 -16.79 9.43
CA ALA A 49 1.29 -15.68 10.33
C ALA A 49 1.49 -16.13 11.78
N LYS A 50 2.02 -15.24 12.63
CA LYS A 50 2.16 -15.51 14.06
C LYS A 50 0.80 -15.80 14.68
N PHE A 51 0.82 -16.53 15.80
CA PHE A 51 -0.40 -16.84 16.53
C PHE A 51 -1.23 -15.58 16.84
N GLY A 52 -2.50 -15.60 16.45
CA GLY A 52 -3.41 -14.46 16.62
C GLY A 52 -3.32 -13.38 15.52
N ASN A 53 -2.42 -13.53 14.54
CA ASN A 53 -2.29 -12.66 13.39
C ASN A 53 -2.88 -13.32 12.12
N LEU A 54 -2.83 -12.56 11.02
CA LEU A 54 -3.17 -12.96 9.66
C LEU A 54 -2.47 -12.06 8.66
N TRP A 55 -2.41 -12.49 7.40
CA TRP A 55 -1.95 -11.68 6.29
C TRP A 55 -3.09 -10.88 5.67
N LEU A 56 -2.83 -9.60 5.41
CA LEU A 56 -3.79 -8.68 4.85
C LEU A 56 -3.19 -7.99 3.63
N PHE A 57 -3.93 -8.01 2.52
CA PHE A 57 -3.67 -7.19 1.33
C PHE A 57 -4.42 -5.87 1.45
N TRP A 58 -3.75 -4.74 1.27
CA TRP A 58 -4.33 -3.40 1.36
C TRP A 58 -4.80 -2.93 -0.01
N PHE A 59 -6.06 -2.47 -0.09
CA PHE A 59 -6.55 -1.82 -1.31
C PHE A 59 -5.87 -0.46 -1.50
N GLY A 60 -5.77 -0.01 -2.75
CA GLY A 60 -5.22 1.28 -3.17
C GLY A 60 -3.74 1.23 -3.52
N ASP A 61 -2.90 0.66 -2.64
CA ASP A 61 -1.45 0.52 -2.83
C ASP A 61 -0.95 -0.93 -2.95
N HIS A 62 -1.83 -1.91 -2.75
CA HIS A 62 -1.60 -3.34 -2.99
C HIS A 62 -0.48 -3.94 -2.15
N LYS A 63 -0.12 -3.29 -1.04
CA LYS A 63 0.84 -3.85 -0.09
C LYS A 63 0.23 -4.98 0.71
N ILE A 64 1.10 -5.81 1.27
CA ILE A 64 0.71 -6.85 2.23
C ILE A 64 1.25 -6.52 3.62
N SER A 65 0.57 -6.98 4.66
CA SER A 65 1.06 -6.86 6.04
C SER A 65 0.55 -7.99 6.91
N GLU A 66 1.40 -8.46 7.81
CA GLU A 66 0.98 -9.30 8.93
C GLU A 66 0.33 -8.41 10.01
N ILE A 67 -0.92 -8.68 10.37
CA ILE A 67 -1.69 -7.86 11.32
C ILE A 67 -2.43 -8.72 12.33
N SER A 68 -2.48 -8.24 13.57
CA SER A 68 -3.24 -8.89 14.66
C SER A 68 -4.74 -8.85 14.38
N ARG A 69 -5.42 -9.98 14.63
CA ARG A 69 -6.89 -10.11 14.51
C ARG A 69 -7.67 -9.09 15.35
N LYS A 70 -7.07 -8.58 16.43
CA LYS A 70 -7.65 -7.52 17.27
C LYS A 70 -7.64 -6.12 16.62
N LYS A 71 -6.91 -5.95 15.51
CA LYS A 71 -6.76 -4.68 14.78
C LYS A 71 -7.50 -4.70 13.44
N ILE A 72 -8.42 -5.64 13.27
CA ILE A 72 -9.32 -5.72 12.12
C ILE A 72 -10.78 -5.74 12.57
N ILE A 73 -11.65 -5.19 11.74
CA ILE A 73 -13.11 -5.15 11.95
C ILE A 73 -13.82 -5.35 10.61
N GLY A 74 -15.09 -5.76 10.65
CA GLY A 74 -15.86 -6.04 9.43
C GLY A 74 -16.04 -4.79 8.56
N PHE A 75 -15.84 -4.93 7.25
CA PHE A 75 -15.90 -3.79 6.33
C PHE A 75 -17.30 -3.19 6.23
N THR A 76 -18.28 -4.01 5.87
CA THR A 76 -19.66 -3.57 5.59
C THR A 76 -20.36 -3.04 6.84
N LEU A 77 -20.28 -3.78 7.96
CA LEU A 77 -20.90 -3.42 9.23
C LEU A 77 -20.43 -2.09 9.81
N ASN A 78 -19.21 -1.66 9.47
CA ASN A 78 -18.58 -0.43 9.99
C ASN A 78 -18.41 0.64 8.91
N PHE A 79 -18.87 0.40 7.69
CA PHE A 79 -18.59 1.25 6.53
C PHE A 79 -18.98 2.71 6.80
N LEU A 80 -20.24 2.97 7.16
CA LEU A 80 -20.74 4.33 7.35
C LEU A 80 -19.98 5.06 8.46
N GLN A 81 -19.70 4.37 9.57
CA GLN A 81 -19.04 4.96 10.73
C GLN A 81 -17.59 5.38 10.42
N ILE A 82 -16.88 4.59 9.63
CA ILE A 82 -15.49 4.88 9.25
C ILE A 82 -15.46 5.88 8.11
N TYR A 83 -16.27 5.66 7.06
CA TYR A 83 -16.27 6.43 5.82
C TYR A 83 -16.56 7.92 6.05
N VAL A 84 -17.45 8.28 6.99
CA VAL A 84 -17.73 9.68 7.33
C VAL A 84 -16.49 10.44 7.84
N GLY A 85 -15.53 9.73 8.43
CA GLY A 85 -14.27 10.30 8.93
C GLY A 85 -13.10 10.21 7.95
N ILE A 86 -13.31 9.65 6.75
CA ILE A 86 -12.25 9.47 5.76
C ILE A 86 -11.98 10.77 5.03
N SER A 87 -10.69 11.08 4.90
CA SER A 87 -10.17 12.19 4.10
C SER A 87 -8.94 11.74 3.33
N GLY A 88 -8.85 12.13 2.06
CA GLY A 88 -7.66 11.91 1.22
C GLY A 88 -7.90 10.99 0.02
N LYS A 89 -7.31 11.38 -1.12
CA LYS A 89 -7.52 10.72 -2.42
C LYS A 89 -7.14 9.24 -2.42
N ASN A 90 -6.03 8.88 -1.76
CA ASN A 90 -5.55 7.49 -1.72
C ASN A 90 -6.48 6.56 -0.93
N LEU A 91 -7.01 7.05 0.20
CA LEU A 91 -7.95 6.27 1.00
C LEU A 91 -9.30 6.16 0.30
N GLN A 92 -9.75 7.20 -0.42
CA GLN A 92 -10.93 7.11 -1.28
C GLN A 92 -10.75 6.08 -2.40
N LYS A 93 -9.59 6.07 -3.07
CA LYS A 93 -9.24 5.05 -4.08
C LYS A 93 -9.30 3.64 -3.47
N ALA A 94 -8.68 3.43 -2.31
CA ALA A 94 -8.69 2.15 -1.62
C ALA A 94 -10.10 1.67 -1.24
N VAL A 95 -10.96 2.60 -0.79
CA VAL A 95 -12.37 2.30 -0.50
C VAL A 95 -13.13 1.93 -1.77
N PHE A 96 -12.90 2.65 -2.86
CA PHE A 96 -13.54 2.35 -4.14
C PHE A 96 -13.18 0.95 -4.63
N GLU A 97 -11.90 0.58 -4.65
CA GLU A 97 -11.47 -0.77 -5.02
C GLU A 97 -12.12 -1.86 -4.15
N ALA A 98 -12.25 -1.63 -2.83
CA ALA A 98 -12.94 -2.56 -1.94
C ALA A 98 -14.44 -2.69 -2.27
N LEU A 99 -15.10 -1.58 -2.65
CA LEU A 99 -16.50 -1.56 -3.05
C LEU A 99 -16.72 -2.25 -4.40
N GLU A 100 -15.81 -2.11 -5.36
CA GLU A 100 -15.87 -2.81 -6.64
C GLU A 100 -15.84 -4.33 -6.44
N VAL A 101 -14.99 -4.82 -5.54
CA VAL A 101 -14.97 -6.25 -5.19
C VAL A 101 -16.33 -6.70 -4.64
N LEU A 102 -16.91 -5.94 -3.71
CA LEU A 102 -18.22 -6.29 -3.15
C LEU A 102 -19.33 -6.22 -4.20
N ALA A 103 -19.32 -5.21 -5.06
CA ALA A 103 -20.28 -5.06 -6.13
C ALA A 103 -20.22 -6.25 -7.09
N ASN A 104 -19.01 -6.68 -7.47
CA ASN A 104 -18.82 -7.86 -8.31
C ASN A 104 -19.36 -9.14 -7.65
N ARG A 105 -19.09 -9.35 -6.35
CA ARG A 105 -19.64 -10.50 -5.60
C ARG A 105 -21.17 -10.51 -5.59
N CYS A 106 -21.77 -9.34 -5.43
CA CYS A 106 -23.22 -9.19 -5.37
C CYS A 106 -23.87 -9.07 -6.76
N SER A 107 -23.08 -9.09 -7.84
CA SER A 107 -23.54 -8.73 -9.19
C SER A 107 -24.28 -7.39 -9.23
N TYR A 108 -23.84 -6.44 -8.39
CA TYR A 108 -24.41 -5.10 -8.28
C TYR A 108 -23.90 -4.23 -9.42
N HIS A 109 -24.81 -3.71 -10.23
CA HIS A 109 -24.48 -2.81 -11.33
C HIS A 109 -24.26 -1.38 -10.83
N PHE A 110 -23.19 -0.73 -11.27
CA PHE A 110 -22.87 0.66 -10.94
C PHE A 110 -22.22 1.36 -12.14
N GLU A 111 -22.53 2.64 -12.31
CA GLU A 111 -22.00 3.45 -13.42
C GLU A 111 -20.81 4.31 -13.00
N ASN A 112 -20.71 4.63 -11.72
CA ASN A 112 -19.67 5.51 -11.17
C ASN A 112 -19.47 5.28 -9.67
N THR A 113 -18.43 5.93 -9.13
CA THR A 113 -18.05 5.85 -7.70
C THR A 113 -19.13 6.37 -6.76
N GLU A 114 -19.91 7.38 -7.15
CA GLU A 114 -20.96 7.95 -6.29
C GLU A 114 -22.09 6.94 -6.04
N VAL A 115 -22.44 6.14 -7.05
CA VAL A 115 -23.44 5.07 -6.93
C VAL A 115 -22.97 4.01 -5.92
N LEU A 116 -21.73 3.54 -6.02
CA LEU A 116 -21.18 2.56 -5.07
C LEU A 116 -21.14 3.11 -3.64
N ILE A 117 -20.69 4.35 -3.47
CA ILE A 117 -20.66 5.00 -2.15
C ILE A 117 -22.08 5.14 -1.60
N SER A 118 -23.06 5.49 -2.43
CA SER A 118 -24.47 5.60 -2.04
C SER A 118 -25.03 4.26 -1.59
N TRP A 119 -24.78 3.18 -2.35
CA TRP A 119 -25.15 1.81 -1.99
C TRP A 119 -24.55 1.38 -0.64
N ALA A 120 -23.25 1.63 -0.44
CA ALA A 120 -22.56 1.31 0.80
C ALA A 120 -23.06 2.14 2.00
N LYS A 121 -23.36 3.43 1.79
CA LYS A 121 -23.95 4.31 2.83
C LYS A 121 -25.35 3.87 3.25
N LYS A 122 -26.13 3.28 2.33
CA LYS A 122 -27.44 2.67 2.62
C LYS A 122 -27.30 1.32 3.33
N GLY A 123 -26.08 0.85 3.58
CA GLY A 123 -25.82 -0.40 4.29
C GLY A 123 -25.88 -1.63 3.39
N PHE A 124 -25.55 -1.49 2.10
CA PHE A 124 -25.54 -2.59 1.13
C PHE A 124 -26.91 -3.26 0.99
N GLN A 125 -27.98 -2.44 1.05
CA GLN A 125 -29.35 -2.88 0.83
C GLN A 125 -29.51 -3.54 -0.55
N ASP A 126 -30.53 -4.39 -0.67
CA ASP A 126 -30.91 -5.10 -1.90
C ASP A 126 -29.89 -6.13 -2.41
N SER A 127 -28.89 -6.47 -1.59
CA SER A 127 -27.88 -7.49 -1.89
C SER A 127 -28.02 -8.68 -0.97
N ASP A 128 -27.78 -9.88 -1.51
CA ASP A 128 -27.79 -11.11 -0.72
C ASP A 128 -26.64 -11.09 0.30
N GLU A 129 -26.99 -11.25 1.58
CA GLU A 129 -26.03 -11.29 2.67
C GLU A 129 -24.97 -12.39 2.48
N ALA A 130 -25.35 -13.53 1.87
CA ALA A 130 -24.41 -14.60 1.54
C ALA A 130 -23.35 -14.16 0.52
N LEU A 131 -23.71 -13.32 -0.46
CA LEU A 131 -22.77 -12.79 -1.46
C LEU A 131 -21.87 -11.70 -0.87
N ILE A 132 -22.40 -10.86 0.02
CA ILE A 132 -21.60 -9.88 0.77
C ILE A 132 -20.54 -10.60 1.63
N LEU A 133 -20.93 -11.71 2.26
CA LEU A 133 -20.07 -12.54 3.11
C LEU A 133 -19.22 -13.53 2.30
N SER A 134 -19.35 -13.57 0.97
CA SER A 134 -18.52 -14.43 0.12
C SER A 134 -17.04 -14.15 0.38
N THR A 135 -16.26 -15.22 0.33
CA THR A 135 -14.81 -15.23 0.52
C THR A 135 -14.06 -15.44 -0.79
N ASP A 136 -14.72 -15.25 -1.93
CA ASP A 136 -14.08 -15.44 -3.23
C ASP A 136 -12.98 -14.40 -3.43
N MET A 137 -11.77 -14.87 -3.73
CA MET A 137 -10.63 -13.99 -3.98
C MET A 137 -10.74 -13.35 -5.35
N PRO A 138 -10.69 -12.01 -5.46
CA PRO A 138 -10.77 -11.33 -6.75
C PRO A 138 -9.55 -11.64 -7.62
N THR A 139 -9.77 -11.83 -8.92
CA THR A 139 -8.70 -12.09 -9.89
C THR A 139 -7.63 -10.98 -9.91
N SER A 140 -8.04 -9.72 -9.70
CA SER A 140 -7.12 -8.58 -9.60
C SER A 140 -6.16 -8.72 -8.42
N VAL A 141 -6.63 -9.23 -7.29
CA VAL A 141 -5.80 -9.48 -6.10
C VAL A 141 -4.91 -10.70 -6.34
N LEU A 142 -5.45 -11.80 -6.86
CA LEU A 142 -4.67 -13.00 -7.18
C LEU A 142 -3.50 -12.68 -8.13
N LYS A 143 -3.74 -11.89 -9.17
CA LYS A 143 -2.69 -11.45 -10.11
C LYS A 143 -1.57 -10.69 -9.39
N HIS A 144 -1.89 -9.81 -8.44
CA HIS A 144 -0.89 -9.10 -7.65
C HIS A 144 -0.12 -10.03 -6.72
N LEU A 145 -0.83 -10.95 -6.06
CA LEU A 145 -0.24 -11.94 -5.17
C LEU A 145 0.73 -12.88 -5.91
N GLU A 146 0.36 -13.35 -7.11
CA GLU A 146 1.24 -14.12 -7.99
C GLU A 146 2.51 -13.36 -8.38
N CYS A 147 2.40 -12.05 -8.66
CA CYS A 147 3.57 -11.22 -8.91
C CYS A 147 4.51 -11.16 -7.70
N LEU A 148 3.96 -11.07 -6.48
CA LEU A 148 4.75 -11.12 -5.24
C LEU A 148 5.42 -12.50 -5.04
N LEU A 149 4.71 -13.58 -5.34
CA LEU A 149 5.26 -14.95 -5.26
C LEU A 149 6.43 -15.18 -6.21
N LYS A 150 6.28 -14.79 -7.48
CA LYS A 150 7.34 -14.93 -8.51
C LYS A 150 8.60 -14.15 -8.15
N SER A 151 8.47 -13.08 -7.37
CA SER A 151 9.62 -12.35 -6.84
C SER A 151 10.35 -13.08 -5.70
N SER A 152 9.64 -13.96 -4.97
CA SER A 152 10.17 -14.70 -3.81
C SER A 152 10.86 -16.01 -4.18
N THR A 153 10.36 -16.75 -5.18
CA THR A 153 10.91 -18.06 -5.58
C THR A 153 12.18 -17.97 -6.45
N LYS A 154 12.41 -16.84 -7.13
CA LYS A 154 13.66 -16.58 -7.88
C LYS A 154 14.86 -16.25 -6.98
N ALA A 155 14.68 -16.22 -5.65
CA ALA A 155 15.77 -16.05 -4.69
C ALA A 155 16.36 -17.40 -4.22
N SER A 156 15.69 -18.53 -4.47
CA SER A 156 16.04 -19.84 -3.91
C SER A 156 16.75 -20.81 -4.88
N GLU A 157 17.04 -20.41 -6.13
CA GLU A 157 17.75 -21.27 -7.11
C GLU A 157 19.23 -20.91 -7.30
N SER A 158 19.82 -20.09 -6.41
CA SER A 158 21.27 -19.86 -6.42
C SER A 158 21.87 -19.92 -5.02
N ASN A 159 22.65 -21.00 -4.81
CA ASN A 159 23.74 -21.21 -3.86
C ASN A 159 23.46 -22.17 -2.68
N ASP A 160 24.06 -23.35 -2.83
CA ASP A 160 24.54 -24.25 -1.78
C ASP A 160 25.44 -23.52 -0.76
N ALA A 161 25.38 -24.00 0.50
CA ALA A 161 26.28 -23.72 1.65
C ALA A 161 26.38 -22.23 2.07
N ASP A 162 26.26 -21.81 3.33
CA ASP A 162 26.59 -22.41 4.61
C ASP A 162 25.94 -21.54 5.72
N SER A 163 25.86 -22.09 6.92
CA SER A 163 25.43 -21.46 8.18
C SER A 163 26.12 -20.11 8.48
N ASP A 164 25.37 -19.10 8.98
CA ASP A 164 25.46 -18.71 10.39
C ASP A 164 24.45 -17.60 10.77
N SER A 165 24.12 -17.62 12.04
CA SER A 165 23.13 -16.84 12.77
C SER A 165 23.59 -15.42 13.11
N ASN A 166 22.96 -14.41 12.51
CA ASN A 166 22.52 -13.18 13.18
C ASN A 166 21.87 -12.21 12.20
N SER A 167 20.86 -11.50 12.70
CA SER A 167 20.60 -10.07 12.45
C SER A 167 19.17 -9.77 12.03
N ALA A 168 18.60 -8.85 12.81
CA ALA A 168 17.48 -8.03 12.39
C ALA A 168 17.77 -7.34 11.04
N VAL A 169 16.69 -7.06 10.33
CA VAL A 169 16.59 -6.23 9.11
C VAL A 169 17.06 -6.89 7.82
N GLN A 170 16.09 -7.26 6.96
CA GLN A 170 16.13 -6.95 5.52
C GLN A 170 14.70 -6.91 4.98
N VAL A 171 14.04 -5.76 5.15
CA VAL A 171 12.86 -5.36 4.36
C VAL A 171 13.38 -4.53 3.20
N PHE A 172 14.06 -5.11 2.21
CA PHE A 172 14.53 -4.33 1.05
C PHE A 172 14.62 -5.19 -0.23
N ASN A 173 14.14 -4.60 -1.34
CA ASN A 173 14.20 -5.04 -2.74
C ASN A 173 13.09 -5.94 -3.34
N THR A 174 11.83 -5.48 -3.32
CA THR A 174 10.76 -6.05 -4.19
C THR A 174 10.48 -5.24 -5.47
N ASN A 175 11.24 -4.18 -5.77
CA ASN A 175 11.01 -3.37 -6.96
C ASN A 175 11.60 -4.06 -8.21
N ILE A 176 10.77 -4.81 -8.94
CA ILE A 176 11.14 -5.55 -10.15
C ILE A 176 11.93 -4.67 -11.15
N PRO A 177 11.54 -3.42 -11.44
CA PRO A 177 12.30 -2.59 -12.37
C PRO A 177 13.70 -2.23 -11.88
N LEU A 178 13.89 -1.95 -10.58
CA LEU A 178 15.23 -1.71 -10.02
C LEU A 178 16.14 -2.93 -10.13
N ARG A 179 15.56 -4.14 -10.00
CA ARG A 179 16.31 -5.38 -10.19
C ARG A 179 16.75 -5.53 -11.64
N MET A 180 15.86 -5.30 -12.59
CA MET A 180 16.20 -5.32 -14.02
C MET A 180 17.30 -4.31 -14.37
N VAL A 181 17.31 -3.14 -13.71
CA VAL A 181 18.41 -2.17 -13.83
C VAL A 181 19.72 -2.71 -13.28
N ARG A 182 19.71 -3.33 -12.10
CA ARG A 182 20.91 -3.95 -11.51
C ARG A 182 21.44 -5.12 -12.34
N GLU A 183 20.55 -5.88 -12.97
CA GLU A 183 20.87 -7.01 -13.86
C GLU A 183 21.25 -6.53 -15.28
N GLY A 184 21.14 -5.23 -15.57
CA GLY A 184 21.49 -4.63 -16.85
C GLY A 184 20.48 -4.89 -17.99
N SER A 185 19.34 -5.51 -17.70
CA SER A 185 18.28 -5.81 -18.67
C SER A 185 17.32 -4.64 -18.93
N LEU A 186 17.44 -3.56 -18.15
CA LEU A 186 16.66 -2.33 -18.29
C LEU A 186 17.58 -1.16 -17.95
N LYS A 187 17.54 -0.06 -18.71
CA LYS A 187 18.29 1.14 -18.33
C LYS A 187 17.52 1.91 -17.25
N ILE A 188 18.22 2.52 -16.30
CA ILE A 188 17.56 3.30 -15.23
C ILE A 188 16.74 4.47 -15.80
N GLN A 189 17.13 4.95 -16.98
CA GLN A 189 16.44 5.99 -17.75
C GLN A 189 15.13 5.53 -18.39
N GLU A 190 14.92 4.21 -18.53
CA GLU A 190 13.74 3.60 -19.16
C GLU A 190 12.65 3.23 -18.13
N MET A 191 12.85 3.57 -16.86
CA MET A 191 11.86 3.38 -15.81
C MET A 191 11.67 4.65 -14.98
N CYS A 192 10.53 4.77 -14.33
CA CYS A 192 10.29 5.88 -13.42
C CYS A 192 10.93 5.61 -12.06
N ILE A 193 11.98 6.34 -11.71
CA ILE A 193 12.70 6.14 -10.43
C ILE A 193 11.91 6.60 -9.19
N ALA A 194 10.84 7.38 -9.39
CA ALA A 194 10.02 7.91 -8.31
C ALA A 194 8.88 6.97 -7.89
N CYS A 195 8.35 6.16 -8.82
CA CYS A 195 7.29 5.19 -8.55
C CYS A 195 7.68 3.74 -8.82
N TYR A 196 8.88 3.49 -9.35
CA TYR A 196 9.41 2.17 -9.69
C TYR A 196 8.54 1.40 -10.69
N GLU A 197 7.99 2.11 -11.67
CA GLU A 197 7.19 1.54 -12.77
C GLU A 197 7.99 1.64 -14.08
N ASN A 198 7.97 0.57 -14.89
CA ASN A 198 8.61 0.52 -16.20
C ASN A 198 7.62 0.26 -17.35
N GLU A 199 6.36 -0.08 -17.05
CA GLU A 199 5.27 -0.14 -18.04
C GLU A 199 4.55 1.22 -18.19
N ILE A 200 5.28 2.32 -18.01
CA ILE A 200 4.77 3.68 -18.12
C ILE A 200 5.68 4.53 -19.00
N GLU A 201 5.09 5.44 -19.76
CA GLU A 201 5.83 6.37 -20.58
C GLU A 201 6.72 7.29 -19.73
N ILE A 202 8.00 7.35 -20.09
CA ILE A 202 8.96 8.29 -19.52
C ILE A 202 8.95 9.55 -20.36
N VAL A 203 8.51 10.65 -19.73
CA VAL A 203 8.32 11.95 -20.40
C VAL A 203 9.46 12.92 -20.14
N ASP A 204 10.31 12.64 -19.15
CA ASP A 204 11.45 13.48 -18.78
C ASP A 204 12.42 12.69 -17.88
N TYR A 205 13.55 13.30 -17.52
CA TYR A 205 14.57 12.73 -16.64
C TYR A 205 14.63 13.46 -15.30
N HIS A 206 15.08 12.75 -14.26
CA HIS A 206 15.20 13.35 -12.94
C HIS A 206 16.32 14.42 -12.92
N PRO A 207 16.07 15.65 -12.43
CA PRO A 207 17.03 16.76 -12.53
C PRO A 207 18.31 16.57 -11.69
N LEU A 208 18.28 15.68 -10.69
CA LEU A 208 19.36 15.46 -9.71
C LEU A 208 19.93 14.04 -9.67
N PHE A 209 19.25 13.08 -10.31
CA PHE A 209 19.60 11.65 -10.23
C PHE A 209 19.48 11.04 -11.62
N ASP A 210 20.24 9.99 -11.88
CA ASP A 210 20.14 9.29 -13.16
C ASP A 210 18.89 8.40 -13.16
N GLY A 211 17.95 8.68 -14.06
CA GLY A 211 16.71 7.93 -14.19
C GLY A 211 15.52 8.67 -14.79
N GLY A 212 14.56 7.91 -15.30
CA GLY A 212 13.37 8.43 -15.96
C GLY A 212 12.30 8.91 -14.98
N LEU A 213 11.41 9.76 -15.47
CA LEU A 213 10.20 10.21 -14.79
C LEU A 213 8.97 10.06 -15.70
N CYS A 214 7.93 9.40 -15.17
CA CYS A 214 6.61 9.49 -15.77
C CYS A 214 5.97 10.86 -15.49
N PHE A 215 4.97 11.25 -16.29
CA PHE A 215 4.31 12.56 -16.20
C PHE A 215 3.87 12.92 -14.78
N GLN A 216 3.19 12.02 -14.10
CA GLN A 216 2.68 12.25 -12.74
C GLN A 216 3.79 12.44 -11.70
N CYS A 217 4.90 11.72 -11.85
CA CYS A 217 6.04 11.84 -10.93
C CYS A 217 6.87 13.09 -11.21
N LYS A 218 6.99 13.49 -12.49
CA LYS A 218 7.58 14.76 -12.89
C LYS A 218 6.82 15.94 -12.27
N GLU A 219 5.51 16.02 -12.47
CA GLU A 219 4.70 17.11 -11.92
C GLU A 219 4.84 17.20 -10.40
N ARG A 220 4.70 16.06 -9.71
CA ARG A 220 4.87 16.00 -8.25
C ARG A 220 6.26 16.46 -7.82
N LEU A 221 7.30 16.05 -8.52
CA LEU A 221 8.66 16.44 -8.17
C LEU A 221 8.85 17.95 -8.37
N GLN A 222 8.41 18.50 -9.49
CA GLN A 222 8.52 19.94 -9.80
C GLN A 222 7.80 20.81 -8.77
N GLU A 223 6.60 20.40 -8.34
CA GLU A 223 5.83 21.11 -7.31
C GLU A 223 6.54 21.11 -5.94
N ASN A 224 7.25 20.03 -5.61
CA ASN A 224 7.67 19.76 -4.24
C ASN A 224 9.19 19.80 -4.01
N MET A 225 10.00 19.85 -5.07
CA MET A 225 11.47 19.78 -4.96
C MET A 225 12.08 20.98 -4.24
N PHE A 226 11.35 22.09 -4.11
CA PHE A 226 11.77 23.30 -3.39
C PHE A 226 10.90 23.60 -2.16
N ALA A 227 10.16 22.61 -1.65
CA ALA A 227 9.32 22.76 -0.47
C ALA A 227 10.16 22.69 0.81
N TYR A 228 10.79 23.81 1.20
CA TYR A 228 11.59 23.91 2.42
C TYR A 228 10.73 24.22 3.65
N GLY A 229 11.03 23.54 4.76
CA GLY A 229 10.45 23.81 6.07
C GLY A 229 11.15 24.98 6.76
N ASN A 230 10.63 25.37 7.93
CA ASN A 230 11.19 26.46 8.74
C ASN A 230 12.61 26.17 9.27
N ASP A 231 13.05 24.91 9.21
CA ASP A 231 14.40 24.46 9.55
C ASP A 231 15.36 24.50 8.35
N GLY A 232 14.92 25.03 7.20
CA GLY A 232 15.69 25.10 5.97
C GLY A 232 15.83 23.74 5.26
N LYS A 233 15.16 22.69 5.73
CA LYS A 233 15.25 21.34 5.13
C LYS A 233 14.10 21.07 4.19
N ASN A 234 14.37 20.28 3.15
CA ASN A 234 13.33 19.87 2.21
C ASN A 234 12.33 18.94 2.92
N MET A 235 11.04 19.31 2.88
CA MET A 235 9.94 18.58 3.50
C MET A 235 9.45 17.40 2.66
N CYS A 236 10.05 17.20 1.49
CA CYS A 236 9.67 16.18 0.52
C CYS A 236 10.87 15.32 0.13
N CYS A 237 10.59 14.09 -0.32
CA CYS A 237 11.63 13.20 -0.83
C CYS A 237 12.29 13.78 -2.09
N SER A 238 13.62 13.86 -2.13
CA SER A 238 14.39 14.42 -3.25
C SER A 238 14.35 13.58 -4.52
N ILE A 239 13.89 12.32 -4.46
CA ILE A 239 13.73 11.43 -5.62
C ILE A 239 12.29 11.43 -6.16
N CYS A 240 11.29 11.45 -5.28
CA CYS A 240 9.89 11.23 -5.69
C CYS A 240 8.93 12.37 -5.34
N GLY A 241 9.39 13.44 -4.69
CA GLY A 241 8.60 14.59 -4.30
C GLY A 241 7.51 14.30 -3.25
N LYS A 242 7.45 13.09 -2.69
CA LYS A 242 6.42 12.73 -1.70
C LYS A 242 6.79 13.29 -0.32
N PRO A 243 5.86 13.96 0.38
CA PRO A 243 6.02 14.28 1.80
C PRO A 243 5.85 13.02 2.64
N GLY A 244 6.32 13.04 3.89
CA GLY A 244 6.09 11.96 4.85
C GLY A 244 7.25 11.77 5.81
N SER A 245 7.43 10.53 6.28
CA SER A 245 8.62 10.16 7.05
C SER A 245 9.83 10.13 6.11
N LEU A 246 10.77 11.05 6.33
CA LEU A 246 11.98 11.17 5.53
C LEU A 246 13.19 10.77 6.37
N ILE A 247 14.12 10.07 5.74
CA ILE A 247 15.45 9.79 6.26
C ILE A 247 16.33 10.95 5.85
N LEU A 248 17.05 11.51 6.82
CA LEU A 248 18.01 12.60 6.64
C LEU A 248 19.41 12.07 6.92
N CYS A 249 20.38 12.47 6.11
CA CYS A 249 21.79 12.22 6.39
C CYS A 249 22.28 13.17 7.50
N ASP A 250 22.77 12.62 8.62
CA ASP A 250 23.33 13.38 9.76
C ASP A 250 24.86 13.50 9.70
N SER A 251 25.48 13.17 8.56
CA SER A 251 26.92 13.32 8.39
C SER A 251 27.29 14.79 8.24
N LYS A 252 28.16 15.28 9.13
CA LYS A 252 28.69 16.66 9.14
C LYS A 252 29.45 17.05 7.86
N ASN A 253 29.85 16.06 7.06
CA ASN A 253 30.56 16.26 5.79
C ASN A 253 29.63 16.09 4.56
N CYS A 254 28.33 15.93 4.76
CA CYS A 254 27.39 15.80 3.65
C CYS A 254 27.04 17.18 3.10
N HIS A 255 27.82 17.67 2.15
CA HIS A 255 27.64 18.98 1.50
C HIS A 255 26.36 19.12 0.64
N ARG A 256 25.45 18.13 0.66
CA ARG A 256 24.14 18.16 0.00
C ARG A 256 23.00 18.42 0.99
N TYR A 257 23.20 19.37 1.91
CA TYR A 257 22.28 19.67 3.02
C TYR A 257 20.80 19.81 2.62
N ASP A 258 20.54 20.24 1.38
CA ASP A 258 19.17 20.49 0.87
C ASP A 258 18.52 19.31 0.11
N LEU A 259 19.28 18.25 -0.21
CA LEU A 259 18.82 17.11 -1.04
C LEU A 259 18.80 15.76 -0.31
N ASN A 260 19.07 15.78 0.99
CA ASN A 260 19.26 14.59 1.82
C ASN A 260 17.98 13.99 2.38
N SER A 261 16.81 14.49 1.97
CA SER A 261 15.52 13.99 2.42
C SER A 261 15.06 12.85 1.51
N TYR A 262 15.05 11.61 2.01
CA TYR A 262 14.66 10.44 1.24
C TYR A 262 13.50 9.71 1.89
N CYS A 263 12.54 9.22 1.12
CA CYS A 263 11.55 8.30 1.68
C CYS A 263 12.20 6.93 1.96
N PRO A 264 11.73 6.14 2.95
CA PRO A 264 12.26 4.80 3.21
C PRO A 264 12.14 3.82 2.04
N LEU A 265 11.32 4.14 1.03
CA LEU A 265 11.16 3.35 -0.19
C LEU A 265 12.18 3.70 -1.27
N ALA A 266 13.05 4.70 -1.02
CA ALA A 266 14.11 5.16 -1.92
C ALA A 266 15.37 4.29 -1.92
N PHE A 267 15.49 3.37 -0.96
CA PHE A 267 16.64 2.49 -0.74
C PHE A 267 16.25 1.02 -0.96
#